data_AF-A0A6V7H1K2-F1
#
_entry.id   AF-A0A6V7H1K2-F1
#
_cell.length_a   1.000
_cell.length_b   1.000
_cell.length_c   1.000
_cell.angle_alpha   90.00
_cell.angle_beta   90.00
_cell.angle_gamma   90.00
#
_symmetry.space_group_name_H-M   'P 1'
#
loop_
_entity.id
_entity.type
_entity.pdbx_description
1 polymer ?
#
loop_
_entity_poly.entity_id
_entity_poly.type
_entity_poly.pdbx_seq_one_letter_code
_entity_poly.pdbx_strand_id
1 'polypeptide(L)'
;MDKKEDERKEEDQRLEYMFNYLMLSRKLKADKWTKMLSTADFKDVITKFFGTASEMVLVLQLTPAGLLVPYLEITQSKRKQTYFLKREPQMVTEHNYKDLLIPGDMAPNPIEELAVLVEDAYVPILSNPKNHVGWPEIVRKDVKKQVYDLRSLIWQVKGKITGQTLLPMPMGIEEIINQQLRLDSPKLLQLKNNIEEI
;
A
#
# COMPACT_ATOMS: atom_id res chain seq x y z
N MET A 1 -12.59 -0.24 55.85
CA MET A 1 -11.84 -1.12 54.92
C MET A 1 -12.25 -0.74 53.53
N ASP A 2 -11.54 0.23 52.97
CA ASP A 2 -11.73 0.75 51.63
C ASP A 2 -11.28 -0.27 50.59
N LYS A 3 -12.22 -0.78 49.79
CA LYS A 3 -11.90 -1.26 48.45
C LYS A 3 -12.10 -0.07 47.51
N LYS A 4 -11.00 0.65 47.27
CA LYS A 4 -10.82 1.39 46.02
C LYS A 4 -10.89 0.36 44.89
N GLU A 5 -12.04 0.27 44.25
CA GLU A 5 -12.10 -0.27 42.90
C GLU A 5 -11.17 0.59 42.05
N ASP A 6 -10.20 -0.10 41.46
CA ASP A 6 -9.14 0.41 40.61
C ASP A 6 -9.80 1.02 39.37
N GLU A 7 -10.18 2.31 39.42
CA GLU A 7 -10.44 3.15 38.26
C GLU A 7 -9.14 3.29 37.45
N ARG A 8 -8.71 2.18 36.84
CA ARG A 8 -7.86 2.25 35.65
C ARG A 8 -8.71 2.99 34.65
N LYS A 9 -8.38 4.25 34.37
CA LYS A 9 -8.86 4.96 33.19
C LYS A 9 -8.67 3.99 32.02
N GLU A 10 -9.75 3.38 31.53
CA GLU A 10 -9.69 2.47 30.40
C GLU A 10 -9.09 3.27 29.26
N GLU A 11 -7.84 2.96 28.91
CA GLU A 11 -7.19 3.56 27.76
C GLU A 11 -8.02 3.16 26.53
N ASP A 12 -8.39 4.14 25.72
CA ASP A 12 -9.22 3.92 24.53
C ASP A 12 -8.54 2.89 23.62
N GLN A 13 -9.15 1.71 23.50
CA GLN A 13 -8.60 0.58 22.74
C GLN A 13 -8.38 0.92 21.25
N ARG A 14 -9.11 1.91 20.72
CA ARG A 14 -8.94 2.38 19.34
C ARG A 14 -7.62 3.14 19.20
N LEU A 15 -7.30 3.98 20.19
CA LEU A 15 -6.04 4.71 20.24
C LEU A 15 -4.86 3.77 20.45
N GLU A 16 -5.01 2.77 21.33
CA GLU A 16 -3.98 1.74 21.54
C GLU A 16 -3.69 0.96 20.25
N TYR A 17 -4.72 0.55 19.52
CA TYR A 17 -4.58 -0.14 18.23
C TYR A 17 -3.80 0.69 17.21
N MET A 18 -4.13 1.97 17.08
CA MET A 18 -3.40 2.88 16.19
C MET A 18 -1.94 3.06 16.62
N PHE A 19 -1.69 3.18 17.92
CA PHE A 19 -0.34 3.32 18.45
C PHE A 19 0.50 2.05 18.23
N ASN A 20 -0.07 0.88 18.45
CA ASN A 20 0.59 -0.41 18.22
C ASN A 20 1.02 -0.56 16.76
N TYR A 21 0.16 -0.17 15.80
CA TYR A 21 0.53 -0.16 14.39
C TYR A 21 1.71 0.78 14.11
N LEU A 22 1.70 2.01 14.63
CA LEU A 22 2.80 2.97 14.48
C LEU A 22 4.09 2.49 15.12
N MET A 23 4.01 1.81 16.26
CA MET A 23 5.17 1.23 16.92
C MET A 23 5.81 0.16 16.03
N LEU A 24 5.02 -0.73 15.44
CA LEU A 24 5.51 -1.80 14.57
C LEU A 24 6.04 -1.28 13.23
N SER A 25 5.27 -0.44 12.55
CA SER A 25 5.63 0.07 11.22
C SER A 25 6.73 1.15 11.25
N ARG A 26 6.64 2.08 12.22
CA ARG A 26 7.44 3.33 12.24
C ARG A 26 8.44 3.38 13.37
N LYS A 27 8.46 2.38 14.27
CA LYS A 27 9.24 2.42 15.53
C LYS A 27 9.00 3.71 16.29
N LEU A 28 7.75 4.19 16.27
CA LEU A 28 7.36 5.42 16.92
C LEU A 28 7.55 5.27 18.43
N LYS A 29 8.21 6.25 19.05
CA LYS A 29 8.38 6.29 20.50
C LYS A 29 7.12 6.83 21.18
N ALA A 30 6.83 6.32 22.38
CA ALA A 30 5.63 6.64 23.15
C ALA A 30 5.54 8.12 23.57
N ASP A 31 6.68 8.80 23.74
CA ASP A 31 6.77 10.24 24.04
C ASP A 31 6.08 11.09 22.96
N LYS A 32 6.29 10.77 21.68
CA LYS A 32 5.68 11.51 20.55
C LYS A 32 4.18 11.30 20.47
N TRP A 33 3.71 10.07 20.72
CA TRP A 33 2.30 9.73 20.76
C TRP A 33 1.58 10.44 21.90
N THR A 34 2.15 10.36 23.10
CA THR A 34 1.62 11.02 24.30
C THR A 34 1.58 12.53 24.12
N LYS A 35 2.63 13.12 23.52
CA LYS A 35 2.66 14.55 23.20
C LYS A 35 1.55 14.96 22.23
N MET A 36 1.30 14.17 21.18
CA MET A 36 0.20 14.43 20.26
C MET A 36 -1.15 14.39 20.98
N LEU A 37 -1.38 13.35 21.80
CA LEU A 37 -2.60 13.24 22.60
C LEU A 37 -2.71 14.31 23.69
N SER A 38 -1.61 14.96 24.12
CA SER A 38 -1.70 16.06 25.09
C SER A 38 -2.21 17.37 24.48
N THR A 39 -2.16 17.51 23.15
CA THR A 39 -2.63 18.69 22.43
C THR A 39 -4.12 18.58 22.13
N ALA A 40 -4.92 19.56 22.59
CA ALA A 40 -6.38 19.57 22.44
C ALA A 40 -6.79 19.54 20.95
N ASP A 41 -6.23 20.42 20.12
CA ASP A 41 -6.55 20.48 18.69
C ASP A 41 -6.33 19.15 17.97
N PHE A 42 -5.27 18.41 18.33
CA PHE A 42 -4.97 17.12 17.72
C PHE A 42 -5.93 16.02 18.19
N LYS A 43 -6.36 16.08 19.45
CA LYS A 43 -7.43 15.20 19.97
C LYS A 43 -8.75 15.46 19.27
N ASP A 44 -9.09 16.71 19.00
CA ASP A 44 -10.34 17.07 18.31
C ASP A 44 -10.37 16.50 16.90
N VAL A 45 -9.23 16.55 16.19
CA VAL A 45 -9.08 15.92 14.86
C VAL A 45 -9.34 14.41 14.93
N ILE A 46 -8.72 13.71 15.87
CA ILE A 46 -8.89 12.25 16.02
C ILE A 46 -10.32 11.90 16.45
N THR A 47 -10.89 12.68 17.36
CA THR A 47 -12.28 12.52 17.82
C THR A 47 -13.26 12.74 16.67
N LYS A 48 -13.01 13.75 15.82
CA LYS A 48 -13.80 14.01 14.62
C LYS A 48 -13.73 12.85 13.62
N PHE A 49 -12.54 12.27 13.41
CA PHE A 49 -12.39 11.06 12.59
C PHE A 49 -13.23 9.90 13.12
N PHE A 50 -13.19 9.62 14.43
CA PHE A 50 -13.99 8.55 15.02
C PHE A 50 -15.50 8.84 14.98
N GLY A 51 -15.89 10.06 15.30
CA GLY A 51 -17.29 10.46 15.47
C GLY A 51 -18.05 10.78 14.17
N THR A 52 -17.36 11.02 13.06
CA THR A 52 -18.00 11.44 11.81
C THR A 52 -17.91 10.35 10.75
N ALA A 53 -19.04 9.81 10.32
CA ALA A 53 -19.11 8.74 9.34
C ALA A 53 -18.47 9.11 7.98
N SER A 54 -18.59 10.37 7.55
CA SER A 54 -18.03 10.87 6.29
C SER A 54 -16.52 11.13 6.33
N GLU A 55 -15.92 11.22 7.52
CA GLU A 55 -14.47 11.39 7.67
C GLU A 55 -13.79 10.03 7.48
N MET A 56 -13.44 9.72 6.23
CA MET A 56 -12.98 8.39 5.81
C MET A 56 -11.49 8.15 6.03
N VAL A 57 -10.70 9.20 6.22
CA VAL A 57 -9.24 9.13 6.28
C VAL A 57 -8.69 9.91 7.47
N LEU A 58 -7.72 9.31 8.15
CA LEU A 58 -6.88 9.97 9.14
C LEU A 58 -5.43 9.73 8.76
N VAL A 59 -4.65 10.79 8.59
CA VAL A 59 -3.23 10.74 8.27
C VAL A 59 -2.42 11.25 9.44
N LEU A 60 -1.41 10.49 9.84
CA LEU A 60 -0.47 10.82 10.89
C LEU A 60 0.91 11.08 10.28
N GLN A 61 1.41 12.30 10.49
CA GLN A 61 2.67 12.75 9.92
C GLN A 61 3.62 13.29 10.98
N LEU A 62 4.90 12.94 10.85
CA LEU A 62 5.98 13.54 11.63
C LEU A 62 6.50 14.80 10.94
N THR A 63 6.38 15.95 11.62
CA THR A 63 6.98 17.21 11.17
C THR A 63 8.51 17.14 11.19
N PRO A 64 9.21 18.05 10.50
CA PRO A 64 10.67 18.16 10.57
C PRO A 64 11.23 18.17 12.00
N ALA A 65 10.54 18.87 12.90
CA ALA A 65 10.85 18.96 14.34
C ALA A 65 10.53 17.69 15.15
N GLY A 66 10.00 16.65 14.51
CA GLY A 66 9.71 15.36 15.15
C GLY A 66 8.40 15.30 15.92
N LEU A 67 7.52 16.30 15.77
CA LEU A 67 6.16 16.31 16.32
C LEU A 67 5.24 15.46 15.44
N LEU A 68 4.42 14.60 16.05
CA LEU A 68 3.40 13.83 15.35
C LEU A 68 2.12 14.66 15.26
N VAL A 69 1.57 14.82 14.06
CA VAL A 69 0.41 15.66 13.78
C VAL A 69 -0.63 14.87 12.98
N PRO A 70 -1.90 14.87 13.41
CA PRO A 70 -3.01 14.24 12.68
C PRO A 70 -3.66 15.20 11.67
N TYR A 71 -4.14 14.65 10.55
CA TYR A 71 -4.87 15.35 9.49
C TYR A 71 -6.04 14.49 8.99
N LEU A 72 -7.15 15.09 8.56
CA LEU A 72 -8.32 14.40 7.98
C LEU A 72 -8.25 14.30 6.45
N GLU A 73 -7.09 14.59 5.88
CA GLU A 73 -6.87 14.57 4.44
C GLU A 73 -5.45 14.08 4.14
N ILE A 74 -5.28 13.59 2.91
CA ILE A 74 -3.96 13.17 2.43
C ILE A 74 -3.17 14.41 2.04
N THR A 75 -2.19 14.75 2.87
CA THR A 75 -1.30 15.89 2.63
C THR A 75 -0.02 15.45 1.93
N GLN A 76 0.57 16.33 1.13
CA GLN A 76 1.88 16.04 0.54
C GLN A 76 2.97 16.09 1.61
N SER A 77 3.78 15.04 1.69
CA SER A 77 4.91 14.98 2.62
C SER A 77 6.16 14.42 1.99
N LYS A 78 7.30 15.05 2.30
CA LYS A 78 8.63 14.53 1.97
C LYS A 78 9.07 13.37 2.88
N ARG A 79 8.20 12.93 3.80
CA ARG A 79 8.46 11.87 4.76
C ARG A 79 7.35 10.83 4.68
N LYS A 80 7.66 9.59 5.08
CA LYS A 80 6.68 8.53 5.23
C LYS A 80 5.51 9.01 6.09
N GLN A 81 4.29 8.78 5.64
CA GLN A 81 3.05 9.04 6.37
C GLN A 81 2.39 7.70 6.72
N THR A 82 1.63 7.69 7.79
CA THR A 82 0.81 6.54 8.18
C THR A 82 -0.63 6.98 8.12
N TYR A 83 -1.50 6.19 7.53
CA TYR A 83 -2.91 6.50 7.39
C TYR A 83 -3.78 5.39 7.97
N PHE A 84 -4.99 5.78 8.36
CA PHE A 84 -6.07 4.88 8.74
C PHE A 84 -7.28 5.24 7.87
N LEU A 85 -7.71 4.30 7.04
CA LEU A 85 -8.89 4.42 6.20
C LEU A 85 -10.05 3.64 6.81
N LYS A 86 -11.27 4.14 6.63
CA LYS A 86 -12.47 3.36 6.93
C LYS A 86 -12.85 2.54 5.69
N ARG A 87 -13.20 1.27 5.88
CA ARG A 87 -13.79 0.44 4.81
C ARG A 87 -15.10 1.00 4.30
N GLU A 88 -15.90 1.53 5.22
CA GLU A 88 -17.27 1.99 4.98
C GLU A 88 -17.52 3.30 5.74
N PRO A 89 -18.43 4.16 5.27
CA PRO A 89 -18.76 5.43 5.94
C PRO A 89 -19.54 5.19 7.23
N GLN A 90 -18.81 4.86 8.29
CA GLN A 90 -19.34 4.54 9.62
C GLN A 90 -18.54 5.24 10.72
N MET A 91 -19.18 5.47 11.87
CA MET A 91 -18.48 5.89 13.09
C MET A 91 -17.58 4.77 13.62
N VAL A 92 -16.42 5.14 14.14
CA VAL A 92 -15.48 4.18 14.75
C VAL A 92 -15.82 4.05 16.22
N THR A 93 -16.28 2.86 16.60
CA THR A 93 -16.66 2.49 17.96
C THR A 93 -15.65 1.47 18.52
N GLU A 94 -15.73 1.19 19.81
CA GLU A 94 -14.88 0.20 20.47
C GLU A 94 -15.13 -1.24 19.99
N HIS A 95 -16.24 -1.50 19.30
CA HIS A 95 -16.58 -2.85 18.83
C HIS A 95 -16.21 -3.09 17.36
N ASN A 96 -16.13 -2.05 16.53
CA ASN A 96 -15.95 -2.21 15.07
C ASN A 96 -14.57 -1.80 14.55
N TYR A 97 -13.74 -1.14 15.37
CA TYR A 97 -12.53 -0.46 14.88
C TYR A 97 -11.53 -1.39 14.18
N LYS A 98 -11.42 -2.66 14.61
CA LYS A 98 -10.47 -3.62 14.02
C LYS A 98 -10.85 -4.04 12.60
N ASP A 99 -12.14 -4.20 12.35
CA ASP A 99 -12.65 -4.61 11.04
C ASP A 99 -12.82 -3.40 10.12
N LEU A 100 -13.24 -2.27 10.68
CA LEU A 100 -13.53 -1.05 9.95
C LEU A 100 -12.25 -0.32 9.49
N LEU A 101 -11.21 -0.27 10.32
CA LEU A 101 -9.98 0.46 10.02
C LEU A 101 -9.02 -0.37 9.16
N ILE A 102 -8.57 0.22 8.06
CA ILE A 102 -7.47 -0.26 7.25
C ILE A 102 -6.25 0.62 7.56
N PRO A 103 -5.30 0.13 8.37
CA PRO A 103 -4.05 0.84 8.56
C PRO A 103 -3.16 0.67 7.33
N GLY A 104 -2.39 1.69 7.00
CA GLY A 104 -1.42 1.64 5.92
C GLY A 104 -0.36 2.71 6.05
N ASP A 105 0.69 2.59 5.23
CA ASP A 105 1.70 3.62 5.12
C ASP A 105 1.81 4.11 3.68
N MET A 106 2.28 5.35 3.55
CA MET A 106 2.56 5.96 2.26
C MET A 106 3.99 6.52 2.26
N ALA A 107 4.76 6.17 1.23
CA ALA A 107 6.10 6.67 1.02
C ALA A 107 6.08 8.15 0.56
N PRO A 108 7.22 8.88 0.67
CA PRO A 108 7.32 10.27 0.23
C PRO A 108 7.00 10.50 -1.26
N ASN A 109 7.28 9.49 -2.09
CA ASN A 109 7.13 9.54 -3.54
C ASN A 109 6.03 8.56 -3.97
N PRO A 110 4.74 8.94 -3.89
CA PRO A 110 3.63 8.03 -4.10
C PRO A 110 3.58 7.44 -5.52
N ILE A 111 4.03 8.19 -6.53
CA ILE A 111 4.08 7.70 -7.92
C ILE A 111 5.17 6.63 -8.11
N GLU A 112 6.31 6.77 -7.44
CA GLU A 112 7.36 5.76 -7.49
C GLU A 112 6.92 4.48 -6.77
N GLU A 113 6.30 4.62 -5.60
CA GLU A 113 5.71 3.51 -4.85
C GLU A 113 4.63 2.80 -5.66
N LEU A 114 3.72 3.56 -6.30
CA LEU A 114 2.70 3.00 -7.18
C LEU A 114 3.29 2.24 -8.36
N ALA A 115 4.36 2.75 -8.98
CA ALA A 115 5.04 2.07 -10.09
C ALA A 115 5.59 0.71 -9.65
N VAL A 116 6.24 0.64 -8.49
CA VAL A 116 6.76 -0.60 -7.92
C VAL A 116 5.62 -1.55 -7.57
N LEU A 117 4.56 -1.07 -6.91
CA LEU A 117 3.40 -1.89 -6.55
C LEU A 117 2.71 -2.50 -7.78
N VAL A 118 2.57 -1.73 -8.86
CA VAL A 118 1.96 -2.22 -10.09
C VAL A 118 2.83 -3.27 -10.75
N GLU A 119 4.13 -3.05 -10.86
CA GLU A 119 5.05 -4.01 -11.49
C GLU A 119 5.19 -5.31 -10.67
N ASP A 120 5.42 -5.20 -9.37
CA ASP A 120 5.83 -6.35 -8.54
C ASP A 120 4.65 -7.12 -7.94
N ALA A 121 3.51 -6.45 -7.70
CA ALA A 121 2.34 -7.08 -7.08
C ALA A 121 1.18 -7.24 -8.08
N TYR A 122 0.69 -6.14 -8.65
CA TYR A 122 -0.56 -6.19 -9.43
C TYR A 122 -0.41 -6.88 -10.79
N VAL A 123 0.68 -6.65 -11.52
CA VAL A 123 0.91 -7.29 -12.82
C VAL A 123 0.96 -8.82 -12.68
N PRO A 124 1.75 -9.42 -11.75
CA PRO A 124 1.75 -10.87 -11.56
C PRO A 124 0.40 -11.43 -11.09
N ILE A 125 -0.30 -10.73 -10.19
CA ILE A 125 -1.59 -11.20 -9.67
C ILE A 125 -2.64 -11.23 -10.79
N LEU A 126 -2.72 -10.16 -11.58
CA LEU A 126 -3.77 -9.96 -12.58
C LEU A 126 -3.44 -10.57 -13.95
N SER A 127 -2.17 -10.87 -14.24
CA SER A 127 -1.77 -11.46 -15.52
C SER A 127 -1.56 -12.97 -15.46
N ASN A 128 -1.51 -13.57 -14.26
CA ASN A 128 -1.30 -15.00 -14.08
C ASN A 128 -2.55 -15.81 -14.45
N PRO A 129 -2.50 -16.67 -15.51
CA PRO A 129 -3.65 -17.46 -15.94
C PRO A 129 -4.19 -18.41 -14.87
N LYS A 130 -3.36 -18.82 -13.91
CA LYS A 130 -3.79 -19.68 -12.78
C LYS A 130 -4.75 -18.98 -11.84
N ASN A 131 -4.71 -17.64 -11.79
CA ASN A 131 -5.60 -16.84 -10.95
C ASN A 131 -6.95 -16.55 -11.64
N HIS A 132 -7.11 -16.95 -12.91
CA HIS A 132 -8.28 -16.67 -13.74
C HIS A 132 -9.24 -17.85 -13.84
N VAL A 133 -9.31 -18.68 -12.80
CA VAL A 133 -10.25 -19.81 -12.76
C VAL A 133 -11.68 -19.28 -12.86
N GLY A 134 -12.42 -19.77 -13.86
CA GLY A 134 -13.80 -19.34 -14.13
C GLY A 134 -13.94 -18.09 -15.01
N TRP A 135 -12.83 -17.47 -15.44
CA TRP A 135 -12.88 -16.32 -16.34
C TRP A 135 -12.94 -16.77 -17.81
N PRO A 136 -13.85 -16.21 -18.64
CA PRO A 136 -13.79 -16.40 -20.08
C PRO A 136 -12.47 -15.94 -20.68
N GLU A 137 -12.02 -16.59 -21.76
CA GLU A 137 -10.76 -16.24 -22.46
C GLU A 137 -10.69 -14.74 -22.84
N ILE A 138 -11.81 -14.19 -23.28
CA ILE A 138 -11.91 -12.79 -23.71
C ILE A 138 -11.63 -11.85 -22.53
N VAL A 139 -12.19 -12.15 -21.35
CA VAL A 139 -11.99 -11.35 -20.14
C VAL A 139 -10.54 -11.44 -19.66
N ARG A 140 -9.93 -12.63 -19.69
CA ARG A 140 -8.51 -12.79 -19.33
C ARG A 140 -7.60 -11.97 -20.24
N LYS A 141 -7.85 -11.99 -21.55
CA LYS A 141 -7.07 -11.19 -22.52
C LYS A 141 -7.27 -9.70 -22.30
N ASP A 142 -8.50 -9.27 -22.04
CA ASP A 142 -8.83 -7.86 -21.81
C ASP A 142 -8.21 -7.31 -20.53
N VAL A 143 -8.35 -8.03 -19.41
CA VAL A 143 -7.71 -7.67 -18.13
C VAL A 143 -6.19 -7.62 -18.28
N LYS A 144 -5.58 -8.62 -18.93
CA LYS A 144 -4.15 -8.62 -19.21
C LYS A 144 -3.74 -7.35 -19.96
N LYS A 145 -4.45 -6.99 -21.04
CA LYS A 145 -4.20 -5.77 -21.81
C LYS A 145 -4.32 -4.51 -20.94
N GLN A 146 -5.41 -4.37 -20.19
CA GLN A 146 -5.67 -3.20 -19.35
C GLN A 146 -4.59 -2.99 -18.28
N VAL A 147 -4.08 -4.08 -17.70
CA VAL A 147 -3.00 -4.05 -16.71
C VAL A 147 -1.69 -3.55 -17.32
N TYR A 148 -1.36 -3.99 -18.54
CA TYR A 148 -0.18 -3.50 -19.26
C TYR A 148 -0.31 -2.05 -19.75
N ASP A 149 -1.51 -1.63 -20.13
CA ASP A 149 -1.80 -0.23 -20.47
C ASP A 149 -1.64 0.66 -19.23
N LEU A 150 -2.13 0.21 -18.07
CA LEU A 150 -1.94 0.88 -16.78
C LEU A 150 -0.45 0.97 -16.41
N ARG A 151 0.29 -0.14 -16.51
CA ARG A 151 1.74 -0.18 -16.30
C ARG A 151 2.44 0.87 -17.16
N SER A 152 2.15 0.88 -18.46
CA SER A 152 2.76 1.80 -19.41
C SER A 152 2.46 3.27 -19.08
N LEU A 153 1.22 3.57 -18.69
CA LEU A 153 0.82 4.90 -18.27
C LEU A 153 1.59 5.36 -17.03
N ILE A 154 1.71 4.52 -16.00
CA ILE A 154 2.42 4.86 -14.77
C ILE A 154 3.90 5.12 -15.04
N TRP A 155 4.55 4.30 -15.89
CA TRP A 155 5.93 4.52 -16.30
C TRP A 155 6.13 5.85 -17.04
N GLN A 156 5.20 6.22 -17.93
CA GLN A 156 5.24 7.53 -18.59
C GLN A 156 5.05 8.69 -17.62
N VAL A 157 4.11 8.58 -16.67
CA VAL A 157 3.87 9.60 -15.64
C VAL A 157 5.08 9.75 -14.72
N LYS A 158 5.67 8.63 -14.28
CA LYS A 158 6.93 8.61 -13.51
C LYS A 158 8.03 9.33 -14.27
N GLY A 159 8.23 9.00 -15.55
CA GLY A 159 9.22 9.66 -16.41
C GLY A 159 8.99 11.16 -16.57
N LYS A 160 7.74 11.59 -16.78
CA LYS A 160 7.40 13.02 -16.86
C LYS A 160 7.70 13.77 -15.56
N ILE A 161 7.45 13.16 -14.41
CA ILE A 161 7.73 13.76 -13.09
C ILE A 161 9.24 13.83 -12.81
N THR A 162 10.00 12.80 -13.19
CA THR A 162 11.46 12.76 -12.96
C THR A 162 12.26 13.46 -14.04
N GLY A 163 11.63 13.91 -15.13
CA GLY A 163 12.29 14.49 -16.29
C GLY A 163 13.05 13.48 -17.15
N GLN A 164 12.69 12.19 -17.06
CA GLN A 164 13.31 11.10 -17.81
C GLN A 164 12.32 10.48 -18.80
N THR A 165 12.78 10.18 -20.01
CA THR A 165 11.97 9.39 -20.95
C THR A 165 12.11 7.91 -20.60
N LEU A 166 11.10 7.35 -19.92
CA LEU A 166 11.05 5.93 -19.59
C LEU A 166 10.22 5.20 -20.65
N LEU A 167 10.84 4.21 -21.31
CA LEU A 167 10.19 3.38 -22.32
C LEU A 167 9.65 2.10 -21.66
N PRO A 168 8.32 1.94 -21.51
CA PRO A 168 7.77 0.71 -20.96
C PRO A 168 7.97 -0.45 -21.93
N MET A 169 8.30 -1.62 -21.40
CA MET A 169 8.47 -2.83 -22.20
C MET A 169 7.12 -3.28 -22.79
N PRO A 170 7.03 -3.53 -24.10
CA PRO A 170 5.82 -4.05 -24.74
C PRO A 170 5.30 -5.37 -24.14
N MET A 171 3.99 -5.58 -24.27
CA MET A 171 3.33 -6.83 -23.89
C MET A 171 3.92 -8.03 -24.61
N GLY A 172 4.12 -9.14 -23.88
CA GLY A 172 4.55 -10.42 -24.47
C GLY A 172 6.05 -10.55 -24.73
N ILE A 173 6.85 -9.51 -24.54
CA ILE A 173 8.32 -9.63 -24.61
C ILE A 173 8.85 -10.60 -23.55
N GLU A 174 8.25 -10.61 -22.36
CA GLU A 174 8.60 -11.57 -21.30
C GLU A 174 8.40 -13.03 -21.77
N GLU A 175 7.36 -13.30 -22.56
CA GLU A 175 7.12 -14.63 -23.12
C GLU A 175 8.18 -14.99 -24.18
N ILE A 176 8.55 -14.03 -25.04
CA ILE A 176 9.60 -14.20 -26.05
C ILE A 176 10.97 -14.42 -25.40
N ILE A 177 11.33 -13.61 -24.40
CA ILE A 177 12.58 -13.74 -23.64
C ILE A 177 12.62 -15.09 -22.91
N ASN A 178 11.52 -15.48 -22.25
CA ASN A 178 11.45 -16.78 -21.57
C ASN A 178 11.52 -17.97 -22.54
N GLN A 179 10.95 -17.85 -23.74
CA GLN A 179 11.11 -18.85 -24.80
C GLN A 179 12.56 -18.92 -25.28
N GLN A 180 13.22 -17.78 -25.51
CA GLN A 180 14.62 -17.71 -25.90
C GLN A 180 15.54 -18.33 -24.84
N LEU A 181 15.36 -17.97 -23.57
CA LEU A 181 16.13 -18.56 -22.45
C LEU A 181 15.92 -20.08 -22.31
N ARG A 182 14.73 -20.59 -22.66
CA ARG A 182 14.47 -22.04 -22.72
C ARG A 182 15.17 -22.70 -23.91
N LEU A 183 15.25 -22.03 -25.05
CA LEU A 183 15.97 -22.50 -26.23
C LEU A 183 17.48 -22.56 -26.01
N ASP A 184 18.02 -21.61 -25.24
CA ASP A 184 19.44 -21.55 -24.87
C ASP A 184 19.83 -22.51 -23.72
N SER A 185 18.88 -23.34 -23.25
CA SER A 185 19.17 -24.37 -22.26
C SER A 185 20.04 -25.50 -22.86
N PRO A 186 21.04 -26.02 -22.13
CA PRO A 186 22.05 -26.93 -22.67
C PRO A 186 21.47 -28.24 -23.23
N LYS A 187 20.27 -28.64 -22.75
CA LYS A 187 19.57 -29.83 -23.26
C LYS A 187 19.06 -29.66 -24.69
N LEU A 188 18.67 -28.46 -25.12
CA LEU A 188 18.16 -28.18 -26.46
C LEU A 188 19.28 -27.86 -27.47
N LEU A 189 20.37 -27.25 -27.01
CA LEU A 189 21.59 -27.04 -27.80
C LEU A 189 22.22 -28.38 -28.24
N GLN A 190 22.22 -29.40 -27.37
CA GLN A 190 22.69 -30.74 -27.73
C GLN A 190 21.81 -31.43 -28.79
N LEU A 191 20.48 -31.20 -28.75
CA LEU A 191 19.56 -31.73 -29.75
C LEU A 191 19.71 -31.06 -31.12
N LYS A 192 20.01 -29.75 -31.17
CA LYS A 192 20.30 -29.05 -32.44
C LYS A 192 21.59 -29.52 -33.09
N ASN A 193 22.67 -29.63 -32.32
CA ASN A 193 23.96 -30.11 -32.85
C ASN A 193 23.83 -31.53 -33.43
N ASN A 194 23.07 -32.42 -32.79
CA ASN A 194 22.87 -33.79 -33.26
C ASN A 194 22.00 -33.91 -34.54
N ILE A 195 21.25 -32.86 -34.91
CA ILE A 195 20.45 -32.84 -36.14
C ILE A 195 21.26 -32.23 -37.30
N GLU A 196 22.18 -31.31 -37.01
CA GLU A 196 23.08 -30.71 -38.00
C GLU A 196 24.28 -31.62 -38.37
N GLU A 197 24.54 -32.68 -37.59
CA GLU A 197 25.58 -33.70 -37.84
C GLU A 197 25.09 -34.94 -38.63
N ILE A 198 23.84 -34.95 -39.14
CA ILE A 198 23.29 -36.00 -40.03
C ILE A 198 23.12 -35.44 -41.44
#